data_AF-A0A9X4SCM0-F1
#
_entry.id   AF-A0A9X4SCM0-F1
#
_cell.length_a   1.000
_cell.length_b   1.000
_cell.length_c   1.000
_cell.angle_alpha   90.00
_cell.angle_beta   90.00
_cell.angle_gamma   90.00
#
_symmetry.space_group_name_H-M   'P 1'
#
loop_
_entity.id
_entity.type
_entity.pdbx_description
1 polymer ?
#
loop_
_entity_poly.entity_id
_entity_poly.type
_entity_poly.pdbx_seq_one_letter_code
_entity_poly.pdbx_strand_id
1 'polypeptide(L)' 'ENDPAHGTRWKPENYTEEFHGDVLLRTALVNSMNIPAVKTFVAVGIPAMTEWAHKLGLTTPINQDFSA' A
#
# COMPACT_ATOMS: atom_id res chain seq x y z
N GLU A 1 6.09 -10.31 -1.48
CA GLU A 1 6.90 -11.55 -1.43
C GLU A 1 6.36 -12.59 -2.41
N ASN A 2 7.11 -13.68 -2.61
CA ASN A 2 6.57 -14.93 -3.17
C ASN A 2 5.65 -15.56 -2.11
N ASP A 3 4.38 -15.74 -2.44
CA ASP A 3 3.49 -16.60 -1.66
C ASP A 3 3.77 -18.07 -2.04
N PRO A 4 4.32 -18.90 -1.14
CA PRO A 4 4.61 -20.31 -1.43
C PRO A 4 3.34 -21.15 -1.64
N ALA A 5 2.17 -20.69 -1.19
CA ALA A 5 0.91 -21.42 -1.30
C ALA A 5 0.24 -21.24 -2.67
N HIS A 6 0.45 -20.09 -3.34
CA HIS A 6 -0.24 -19.74 -4.59
C HIS A 6 0.69 -19.48 -5.78
N GLY A 7 2.02 -19.54 -5.60
CA GLY A 7 3.01 -19.40 -6.68
C GLY A 7 2.96 -18.08 -7.46
N THR A 8 2.11 -17.15 -7.03
CA THR A 8 1.80 -15.92 -7.73
C THR A 8 2.48 -14.77 -7.01
N ARG A 9 3.44 -14.14 -7.68
CA ARG A 9 4.14 -12.97 -7.13
C ARG A 9 3.22 -11.75 -7.25
N TRP A 10 2.86 -11.16 -6.12
CA TRP A 10 2.11 -9.91 -6.13
C TRP A 10 2.94 -8.80 -6.78
N LYS A 11 2.36 -8.15 -7.80
CA LYS A 11 2.98 -7.08 -8.59
C LYS A 11 1.93 -5.97 -8.76
N PRO A 12 1.91 -4.97 -7.85
CA PRO A 12 0.96 -3.87 -7.97
C PRO A 12 1.28 -3.04 -9.21
N GLU A 13 0.25 -2.45 -9.81
CA GLU A 13 0.35 -1.57 -10.98
C GLU A 13 -0.63 -0.39 -10.82
N ASN A 14 -0.30 0.76 -11.42
CA ASN A 14 -1.24 1.89 -11.49
C ASN A 14 -2.24 1.65 -12.62
N TYR A 15 -3.43 2.28 -12.54
CA TYR A 15 -4.47 2.13 -13.56
C TYR A 15 -4.00 2.43 -14.99
N THR A 16 -3.11 3.41 -15.16
CA THR A 16 -2.59 3.80 -16.48
C THR A 16 -1.54 2.83 -17.03
N GLU A 17 -1.03 1.90 -16.23
CA GLU A 17 0.11 1.01 -16.54
C GLU A 17 1.40 1.76 -16.96
N GLU A 18 1.42 3.08 -16.86
CA GLU A 18 2.56 3.94 -17.21
C GLU A 18 3.51 4.15 -16.02
N PHE A 19 4.81 4.25 -16.33
CA PHE A 19 5.83 4.61 -15.36
C PHE A 19 6.09 6.12 -15.34
N HIS A 20 5.71 6.78 -14.25
CA HIS A 20 5.84 8.24 -14.10
C HIS A 20 7.13 8.68 -13.37
N GLY A 21 8.03 7.76 -13.00
CA GLY A 21 9.24 8.10 -12.25
C GLY A 21 8.95 8.64 -10.84
N ASP A 22 9.77 9.60 -10.41
CA ASP A 22 9.53 10.32 -9.17
C ASP A 22 8.38 11.32 -9.33
N VAL A 23 7.41 11.23 -8.42
CA VAL A 23 6.22 12.07 -8.40
C VAL A 23 6.07 12.74 -7.04
N LEU A 24 5.44 13.91 -7.02
CA LEU A 24 5.12 14.59 -5.77
C LEU A 24 4.04 13.81 -5.01
N LEU A 25 4.17 13.74 -3.68
CA LEU A 25 3.17 13.07 -2.83
C LEU A 25 1.74 13.58 -3.09
N ARG A 26 1.57 14.90 -3.23
CA ARG A 26 0.27 15.51 -3.56
C ARG A 26 -0.28 15.02 -4.90
N THR A 27 0.58 14.86 -5.91
CA THR A 27 0.18 14.41 -7.24
C THR A 27 -0.22 12.95 -7.19
N ALA A 28 0.55 12.12 -6.48
CA ALA A 28 0.22 10.71 -6.28
C ALA A 28 -1.12 10.52 -5.57
N LEU A 29 -1.41 11.33 -4.56
CA LEU A 29 -2.68 11.29 -3.83
C LEU A 29 -3.85 11.74 -4.70
N VAL A 30 -3.75 12.86 -5.42
CA VAL A 30 -4.81 13.38 -6.29
C VAL A 30 -5.16 12.39 -7.41
N ASN A 31 -4.16 11.70 -7.96
CA ASN A 31 -4.35 10.73 -9.04
C ASN A 31 -4.58 9.29 -8.54
N SER A 32 -4.75 9.08 -7.23
CA SER A 32 -4.99 7.77 -6.63
C SER A 32 -3.99 6.69 -7.09
N MET A 33 -2.70 7.02 -7.14
CA MET A 33 -1.67 6.11 -7.64
C MET A 33 -1.39 4.98 -6.64
N ASN A 34 -1.49 3.74 -7.10
CA ASN A 34 -1.26 2.53 -6.31
C ASN A 34 0.20 2.39 -5.86
N ILE A 35 1.19 2.58 -6.75
CA ILE A 35 2.61 2.33 -6.41
C ILE A 35 3.10 3.25 -5.28
N PRO A 36 2.88 4.58 -5.32
CA PRO A 36 3.26 5.46 -4.21
C PRO A 36 2.49 5.14 -2.91
N ALA A 37 1.22 4.70 -2.99
CA ALA A 37 0.46 4.30 -1.81
C ALA A 37 1.11 3.08 -1.10
N VAL A 38 1.48 2.05 -1.87
CA VAL A 38 2.19 0.88 -1.35
C VAL A 38 3.55 1.27 -0.76
N LYS A 39 4.33 2.10 -1.46
CA LYS A 39 5.63 2.58 -0.95
C LYS A 39 5.47 3.38 0.34
N THR A 40 4.43 4.21 0.44
CA THR A 40 4.11 4.98 1.65
C THR A 40 3.77 4.05 2.80
N PHE A 41 2.93 3.03 2.56
CA PHE A 41 2.60 2.04 3.58
C PHE A 41 3.83 1.29 4.10
N VAL A 42 4.70 0.81 3.20
CA VAL A 42 5.95 0.14 3.58
C VAL A 42 6.86 1.07 4.40
N ALA A 43 6.95 2.36 4.03
CA ALA A 43 7.79 3.32 4.74
C ALA A 43 7.25 3.70 6.13
N VAL A 44 5.93 3.79 6.29
CA VAL A 44 5.27 4.07 7.58
C VAL A 44 5.30 2.84 8.49
N GLY A 45 5.15 1.66 7.92
CA GLY A 45 5.09 0.39 8.64
C GLY A 45 3.71 0.08 9.22
N ILE A 46 3.52 -1.21 9.50
CA ILE A 46 2.22 -1.78 9.92
C ILE A 46 1.74 -1.24 11.28
N PRO A 47 2.59 -1.10 12.32
CA PRO A 47 2.13 -0.63 13.63
C PRO A 47 1.57 0.80 13.57
N ALA A 48 2.30 1.71 12.91
CA ALA A 48 1.88 3.10 12.78
C ALA A 48 0.63 3.26 11.90
N MET A 49 0.54 2.47 10.81
CA MET A 49 -0.66 2.43 9.97
C MET A 49 -1.88 1.92 10.76
N THR A 50 -1.71 0.85 11.55
CA THR A 50 -2.77 0.26 12.37
C THR A 50 -3.29 1.28 13.40
N GLU A 51 -2.39 1.96 14.11
CA GLU A 51 -2.76 3.02 15.06
C GLU A 51 -3.54 4.15 14.37
N TRP A 52 -3.09 4.56 13.18
CA TRP A 52 -3.74 5.62 12.42
C TRP A 52 -5.13 5.19 11.90
N ALA A 53 -5.26 3.96 11.43
CA ALA A 53 -6.54 3.36 11.03
C ALA A 53 -7.55 3.37 12.19
N HIS A 54 -7.13 3.00 13.40
CA HIS A 54 -7.97 3.08 14.59
C HIS A 54 -8.36 4.52 14.95
N LYS A 55 -7.46 5.50 14.77
CA LYS A 55 -7.78 6.93 14.94
C LYS A 55 -8.84 7.41 13.94
N LEU A 56 -8.92 6.80 12.76
CA LEU A 56 -9.97 7.05 11.78
C LEU A 56 -11.29 6.33 12.07
N GLY A 57 -11.36 5.53 13.14
CA GLY A 57 -12.56 4.81 13.57
C GLY A 57 -12.70 3.40 12.97
N LEU A 58 -11.67 2.87 12.31
CA LEU A 58 -11.67 1.46 11.90
C LEU A 58 -11.52 0.56 13.15
N THR A 59 -12.47 -0.34 13.36
CA THR A 59 -12.52 -1.22 14.55
C THR A 59 -12.29 -2.69 14.21
N THR A 60 -12.21 -3.03 12.93
CA THR A 60 -11.95 -4.39 12.46
C THR A 60 -10.51 -4.81 12.78
N PRO A 61 -10.25 -6.10 13.03
CA PRO A 61 -8.87 -6.61 13.10
C PRO A 61 -8.08 -6.28 11.83
N ILE A 62 -6.83 -5.87 12.00
CA ILE A 62 -5.91 -5.53 10.90
C ILE A 62 -4.74 -6.53 10.93
N ASN A 63 -4.44 -7.16 9.79
CA ASN A 63 -3.30 -8.07 9.64
C ASN A 63 -2.01 -7.35 10.03
N GLN A 64 -1.17 -8.04 10.82
CA GLN A 64 0.10 -7.50 11.31
C GLN A 64 1.28 -7.89 10.41
N ASP A 65 1.00 -8.20 9.15
CA ASP A 65 1.95 -8.50 8.09
C ASP A 65 1.47 -7.87 6.77
N PHE A 66 2.26 -8.01 5.69
CA PHE A 66 1.89 -7.53 4.35
C PHE A 66 1.10 -8.56 3.54
N SER A 67 0.57 -9.61 4.19
CA SER A 67 -0.27 -10.61 3.51
C SER A 67 -1.69 -10.08 3.33
N ALA A 68 -2.29 -10.50 2.21
CA ALA A 68 -3.68 -10.19 1.87
C ALA A 68 -4.60 -11.31 2.35
#